data_AF-A0A9C9GB89-F1
#
_entry.id   AF-A0A9C9GB89-F1
#
_cell.length_a   1.000
_cell.length_b   1.000
_cell.length_c   1.000
_cell.angle_alpha   90.00
_cell.angle_beta   90.00
_cell.angle_gamma   90.00
#
_symmetry.space_group_name_H-M   'P 1'
#
loop_
_entity.id
_entity.type
_entity.pdbx_description
1 polymer ?
#
loop_
_entity_poly.entity_id
_entity_poly.type
_entity_poly.pdbx_seq_one_letter_code
_entity_poly.pdbx_strand_id
1 'polypeptide(L)' 'MSANAHDIKHALHTLADQLPEDATWKDVVYEIYVRQEIEAGLKDIEEGRFKTVEEVRTEYELENE' A
#
# COMPACT_ATOMS: atom_id res chain seq x y z
N MET A 1 6.28 11.41 5.05
CA MET A 1 7.14 12.31 4.22
C MET A 1 6.30 12.85 3.08
N SER A 2 6.19 14.17 2.90
CA SER A 2 5.45 14.74 1.75
C SER A 2 6.37 14.67 0.53
N ALA A 3 6.03 13.84 -0.46
CA ALA A 3 6.82 13.73 -1.69
C ALA A 3 6.74 15.04 -2.49
N ASN A 4 7.89 15.56 -2.92
CA ASN A 4 7.95 16.75 -3.75
C ASN A 4 7.66 16.36 -5.22
N ALA A 5 7.35 17.34 -6.08
CA ALA A 5 7.03 17.07 -7.49
C ALA A 5 8.17 16.36 -8.26
N HIS A 6 9.42 16.51 -7.82
CA HIS A 6 10.57 15.78 -8.37
C HIS A 6 10.52 14.29 -8.03
N ASP A 7 10.11 13.96 -6.80
CA ASP A 7 10.05 12.59 -6.29
C ASP A 7 8.95 11.79 -6.99
N ILE A 8 7.79 12.43 -7.26
CA ILE A 8 6.69 11.78 -7.99
C ILE A 8 7.10 11.44 -9.42
N LYS A 9 7.81 12.34 -10.13
CA LYS A 9 8.27 12.05 -11.50
C LYS A 9 9.25 10.88 -11.52
N HIS A 10 10.20 10.86 -10.59
CA HIS A 10 11.15 9.75 -10.48
C HIS A 10 10.45 8.42 -10.17
N ALA A 11 9.48 8.43 -9.25
CA ALA A 11 8.69 7.25 -8.91
C ALA A 11 7.89 6.71 -10.10
N LEU A 12 7.30 7.61 -10.91
CA LEU A 12 6.60 7.22 -12.14
C LEU A 12 7.54 6.63 -13.19
N HIS A 13 8.73 7.21 -13.38
CA HIS A 13 9.74 6.62 -14.28
C HIS A 13 10.16 5.23 -13.82
N THR A 14 10.44 5.08 -12.51
CA THR A 14 10.80 3.78 -11.93
C THR A 14 9.69 2.75 -12.10
N LEU A 15 8.42 3.14 -11.92
CA LEU A 15 7.28 2.28 -12.16
C LEU A 15 7.23 1.85 -13.63
N ALA A 16 7.36 2.81 -14.56
CA ALA A 16 7.32 2.51 -15.99
C ALA A 16 8.43 1.53 -16.41
N ASP A 17 9.64 1.68 -15.88
CA ASP A 17 10.78 0.81 -16.18
C ASP A 17 10.61 -0.62 -15.63
N GLN A 18 9.71 -0.82 -14.66
CA GLN A 18 9.44 -2.13 -14.03
C GLN A 18 8.26 -2.87 -14.66
N LEU A 19 7.46 -2.21 -15.50
CA LEU A 19 6.29 -2.83 -16.12
C LEU A 19 6.71 -3.83 -17.20
N PRO A 20 5.98 -4.96 -17.35
CA PRO A 20 6.08 -5.82 -18.52
C PRO A 20 5.79 -5.07 -19.83
N GLU A 21 6.40 -5.50 -20.93
CA GLU A 21 6.18 -4.93 -22.27
C GLU A 21 4.72 -5.03 -22.75
N ASP A 22 3.98 -6.02 -22.26
CA ASP A 22 2.56 -6.24 -22.55
C ASP A 22 1.61 -5.65 -21.49
N ALA A 23 2.14 -4.87 -20.54
CA ALA A 23 1.35 -4.23 -19.50
C ALA A 23 0.28 -3.30 -20.08
N THR A 24 -0.89 -3.31 -19.43
CA THR A 24 -2.04 -2.51 -19.79
C THR A 24 -2.21 -1.35 -18.82
N TRP A 25 -3.08 -0.39 -19.18
CA TRP A 25 -3.48 0.67 -18.26
C TRP A 25 -4.12 0.18 -16.96
N LYS A 26 -4.71 -1.03 -16.96
CA LYS A 26 -5.25 -1.62 -15.73
C LYS A 26 -4.13 -2.00 -14.77
N ASP A 27 -3.03 -2.53 -15.28
CA ASP A 27 -1.86 -2.93 -14.49
C ASP A 27 -1.19 -1.69 -13.86
N VAL A 28 -1.07 -0.60 -14.64
CA VAL A 28 -0.56 0.68 -14.13
C VAL A 28 -1.40 1.20 -12.95
N VAL A 29 -2.73 1.19 -13.08
CA VAL A 29 -3.63 1.65 -12.01
C VAL A 29 -3.53 0.73 -10.80
N TYR A 30 -3.44 -0.57 -11.01
CA TYR A 30 -3.29 -1.55 -9.92
C TYR A 30 -1.99 -1.31 -9.14
N GLU A 31 -0.86 -1.11 -9.82
CA GLU A 31 0.42 -0.81 -9.17
C GLU A 31 0.38 0.47 -8.34
N ILE A 32 -0.27 1.53 -8.85
CA ILE A 32 -0.44 2.77 -8.10
C ILE A 32 -1.31 2.54 -6.86
N TYR A 33 -2.41 1.79 -7.01
CA TYR A 33 -3.30 1.45 -5.91
C TYR A 33 -2.57 0.69 -4.81
N VAL A 34 -1.81 -0.36 -5.16
CA VAL A 34 -1.03 -1.14 -4.19
C VAL A 34 -0.04 -0.25 -3.42
N ARG A 35 0.66 0.66 -4.11
CA ARG A 35 1.58 1.61 -3.44
C ARG A 35 0.84 2.52 -2.46
N GLN A 36 -0.33 3.02 -2.83
CA GLN A 36 -1.15 3.86 -1.94
C GLN A 36 -1.59 3.10 -0.68
N GLU A 37 -2.03 1.85 -0.82
CA GLU A 37 -2.43 1.03 0.32
C GLU A 37 -1.25 0.72 1.26
N ILE A 38 -0.05 0.51 0.71
CA ILE A 38 1.17 0.33 1.52
C ILE A 38 1.50 1.60 2.30
N GLU A 39 1.50 2.76 1.65
CA GLU A 39 1.77 4.04 2.30
C GLU A 39 0.72 4.35 3.39
N ALA A 40 -0.55 4.06 3.12
CA ALA A 40 -1.63 4.19 4.08
C ALA A 40 -1.41 3.26 5.29
N GLY A 41 -1.09 1.99 5.06
CA GLY A 41 -0.80 1.02 6.12
C GLY A 41 0.41 1.39 6.97
N LEU A 42 1.48 1.91 6.35
CA LEU A 42 2.65 2.41 7.08
C LEU A 42 2.27 3.59 7.98
N LYS A 43 1.45 4.51 7.46
CA LYS A 43 0.94 5.64 8.24
C LYS A 43 0.02 5.17 9.38
N ASP A 44 -0.83 4.18 9.14
CA ASP A 44 -1.67 3.58 10.18
C ASP A 44 -0.81 2.96 11.30
N ILE A 45 0.31 2.31 10.97
CA ILE A 45 1.26 1.80 11.96
C ILE A 45 1.89 2.93 12.77
N GLU A 46 2.38 3.98 12.12
CA GLU A 46 2.97 5.16 12.78
C GLU A 46 1.99 5.85 13.73
N GLU A 47 0.71 5.91 13.35
CA GLU A 47 -0.35 6.56 14.11
C GLU A 47 -1.08 5.60 15.07
N GLY A 48 -0.62 4.34 15.19
CA GLY A 48 -1.18 3.34 16.10
C GLY A 48 -2.59 2.86 15.72
N ARG A 49 -3.01 3.04 14.47
CA ARG A 49 -4.29 2.60 13.91
C ARG A 49 -4.23 1.18 13.35
N PHE A 50 -3.77 0.24 14.17
CA PHE A 50 -3.80 -1.19 13.83
C PHE A 50 -4.33 -1.97 15.03
N LYS A 51 -4.69 -3.23 14.78
CA LYS A 51 -5.07 -4.19 15.82
C LYS A 51 -4.16 -5.41 15.71
N THR A 52 -3.74 -5.92 16.86
CA THR A 52 -3.10 -7.21 17.01
C THR A 52 -4.08 -8.34 16.69
N VAL A 53 -3.56 -9.55 16.47
CA VAL A 53 -4.39 -10.73 16.21
C VAL A 53 -5.30 -11.02 17.39
N GLU A 54 -4.79 -10.84 18.61
CA GLU A 54 -5.51 -11.02 19.86
C GLU A 54 -6.68 -10.04 20.00
N GLU A 55 -6.47 -8.76 19.67
CA GLU A 55 -7.51 -7.72 19.68
C GLU A 55 -8.61 -8.03 18.66
N VAL A 56 -8.24 -8.41 17.44
CA VAL A 56 -9.21 -8.78 16.39
C VAL A 56 -10.02 -10.01 16.80
N ARG A 57 -9.38 -11.05 17.33
CA ARG A 57 -10.09 -12.27 17.79
C ARG A 57 -11.06 -11.97 18.92
N THR A 58 -10.67 -11.10 19.85
CA THR A 58 -11.53 -10.67 20.96
C THR A 58 -12.73 -9.87 20.46
N GLU A 59 -12.51 -8.94 19.54
CA GLU A 59 -13.58 -8.08 18.99
C GLU A 59 -14.62 -8.84 18.18
N TYR A 60 -14.19 -9.84 17.41
CA TYR A 60 -15.06 -10.63 16.54
C TYR A 60 -15.48 -11.99 17.14
N GLU A 61 -15.21 -12.22 18.44
CA GLU A 61 -15.54 -13.47 19.16
C GLU A 61 -15.03 -14.73 18.45
N LEU A 62 -13.85 -14.65 17.84
CA LEU A 62 -13.26 -15.76 17.09
C LEU A 62 -12.55 -16.70 18.06
N GLU A 63 -13.16 -17.86 18.32
CA GLU A 63 -12.57 -18.92 19.14
C GLU A 63 -11.22 -19.40 18.56
N ASN A 64 -10.31 -19.79 19.45
CA ASN A 64 -9.05 -20.43 19.07
C ASN A 64 -9.34 -21.90 18.74
N GLU A 65 -9.52 -22.23 17.46
CA GLU A 65 -9.38 -23.61 16.98
C GLU A 65 -7.91 -24.07 17.03
#